data_AF-A0A6V7MEF1-F1
#
_entry.id   AF-A0A6V7MEF1-F1
#
_cell.length_a   1.000
_cell.length_b   1.000
_cell.length_c   1.000
_cell.angle_alpha   90.00
_cell.angle_beta   90.00
_cell.angle_gamma   90.00
#
_symmetry.space_group_name_H-M   'P 1'
#
loop_
_entity.id
_entity.type
_entity.pdbx_description
1 polymer ?
#
loop_
_entity_poly.entity_id
_entity_poly.type
_entity_poly.pdbx_seq_one_letter_code
_entity_poly.pdbx_strand_id
1 'polypeptide(L)' 'YDYFNKNITPFMMQMKEEGTDVEYMINAFITKTFPNHHTIATGFYAESHGVLDIKILSPEGPLNASQALFTYNKQILPIW' A
#
# COMPACT_ATOMS: atom_id res chain seq x y z
N TYR A 1 -12.84 -5.84 5.94
CA TYR A 1 -12.70 -5.34 7.32
C TYR A 1 -13.31 -6.32 8.33
N ASP A 2 -14.20 -7.20 7.89
CA ASP A 2 -14.94 -8.20 8.68
C ASP A 2 -14.15 -9.48 9.04
N TYR A 3 -12.86 -9.58 8.68
CA TYR A 3 -12.09 -10.81 8.93
C TYR A 3 -11.96 -11.17 10.42
N PHE A 4 -11.89 -10.18 11.31
CA PHE A 4 -11.88 -10.40 12.75
C PHE A 4 -13.18 -11.01 13.29
N ASN A 5 -14.32 -10.78 12.62
CA ASN A 5 -15.62 -11.34 13.02
C ASN A 5 -15.68 -12.87 12.89
N LYS A 6 -14.74 -13.48 12.15
CA LYS A 6 -14.66 -14.93 11.97
C LYS A 6 -14.08 -15.64 13.19
N ASN A 7 -13.38 -14.94 14.07
CA ASN A 7 -12.74 -15.49 15.27
C ASN A 7 -11.85 -16.73 15.02
N ILE A 8 -11.18 -16.79 13.87
CA ILE A 8 -10.28 -17.90 13.47
C ILE A 8 -8.79 -17.54 13.56
N THR A 9 -8.45 -16.33 14.02
CA THR A 9 -7.06 -15.82 14.10
C THR A 9 -6.70 -15.42 15.53
N PRO A 10 -6.50 -16.37 16.45
CA PRO A 10 -6.37 -16.09 17.89
C PRO A 10 -5.24 -15.12 18.23
N PHE A 11 -4.08 -15.24 17.56
CA PHE A 11 -2.96 -14.32 17.81
C PHE A 11 -3.19 -12.91 17.27
N MET A 12 -3.97 -12.76 16.18
CA MET A 12 -4.34 -11.43 15.68
C MET A 12 -5.39 -10.78 16.58
N MET A 13 -6.31 -11.57 17.14
CA MET A 13 -7.27 -11.11 18.15
C MET A 13 -6.55 -10.62 19.41
N GLN A 14 -5.58 -11.38 19.91
CA GLN A 14 -4.74 -10.96 21.04
C GLN A 14 -4.02 -9.64 20.74
N MET A 15 -3.42 -9.49 19.56
CA MET A 15 -2.77 -8.24 19.14
C MET A 15 -3.74 -7.05 19.09
N LYS A 16 -5.00 -7.27 18.69
CA LYS A 16 -6.05 -6.25 18.69
C LYS A 16 -6.46 -5.86 20.12
N GLU A 17 -6.66 -6.84 21.01
CA GLU A 17 -7.11 -6.63 22.40
C GLU A 17 -6.04 -6.00 23.29
N GLU A 18 -4.77 -6.36 23.10
CA GLU A 18 -3.63 -5.85 23.89
C GLU A 18 -3.00 -4.58 23.29
N GLY A 19 -3.38 -4.21 22.07
CA GLY A 19 -2.80 -3.12 21.29
C GLY A 19 -3.71 -1.91 21.11
N THR A 20 -3.49 -1.19 20.01
CA THR A 20 -4.39 -0.12 19.52
C THR A 20 -4.91 -0.51 18.15
N ASP A 21 -6.22 -0.41 17.96
CA ASP A 21 -6.87 -0.81 16.72
C ASP A 21 -7.90 0.24 16.25
N VAL A 22 -8.36 0.07 15.02
CA VAL A 22 -9.45 0.83 14.40
C VAL A 22 -10.42 -0.15 13.74
N GLU A 23 -11.68 0.27 13.56
CA GLU A 23 -12.70 -0.57 12.93
C GLU A 23 -12.31 -0.98 11.49
N TYR A 24 -11.74 -0.04 10.75
CA TYR A 24 -11.16 -0.27 9.43
C TYR A 24 -10.20 0.86 9.06
N MET A 25 -9.36 0.60 8.05
CA MET A 25 -8.53 1.61 7.40
C MET A 25 -9.10 1.91 6.02
N ILE A 26 -9.09 3.18 5.65
CA ILE A 26 -9.49 3.62 4.30
C ILE A 26 -8.27 3.48 3.39
N ASN A 27 -8.43 2.72 2.31
CA ASN A 27 -7.41 2.55 1.29
C ASN A 27 -7.27 3.81 0.43
N ALA A 28 -6.06 4.03 -0.11
CA ALA A 28 -5.87 4.97 -1.20
C ALA A 28 -6.61 4.48 -2.46
N PHE A 29 -7.20 5.42 -3.19
CA PHE A 29 -7.63 5.16 -4.56
C PHE A 29 -6.39 5.18 -5.47
N ILE A 30 -6.16 4.20 -6.34
CA ILE A 30 -6.96 3.01 -6.65
C ILE A 30 -6.70 1.91 -5.61
N THR A 31 -7.74 1.19 -5.17
CA THR A 31 -7.66 0.13 -4.13
C THR A 31 -6.97 -1.15 -4.62
N LYS A 32 -5.70 -1.02 -5.03
CA LYS A 32 -4.81 -2.08 -5.51
C LYS A 32 -3.58 -2.20 -4.62
N THR A 33 -2.92 -3.35 -4.69
CA THR A 33 -1.75 -3.69 -3.87
C THR A 33 -0.66 -2.62 -3.93
N PHE A 34 -0.07 -2.36 -5.11
CA PHE A 34 1.10 -1.48 -5.20
C PHE A 34 0.81 -0.01 -4.86
N PRO A 35 -0.28 0.61 -5.35
CA PRO A 35 -0.63 1.96 -4.93
C PRO A 35 -0.81 2.08 -3.41
N ASN A 36 -1.53 1.14 -2.77
CA ASN A 36 -1.76 1.22 -1.32
C ASN A 36 -0.49 1.02 -0.50
N HIS A 37 0.33 0.02 -0.83
CA HIS A 37 1.56 -0.23 -0.08
C HIS A 37 2.55 0.93 -0.24
N HIS A 38 2.61 1.53 -1.42
CA HIS A 38 3.49 2.67 -1.67
C HIS A 38 2.96 3.96 -1.02
N THR A 39 1.63 4.16 -0.94
CA THR A 39 1.04 5.23 -0.12
C THR A 39 1.43 5.06 1.36
N ILE A 40 1.33 3.85 1.93
CA ILE A 40 1.70 3.60 3.33
C ILE A 40 3.18 3.94 3.59
N ALA A 41 4.05 3.61 2.65
CA ALA A 41 5.49 3.78 2.85
C ALA A 41 6.04 5.17 2.51
N THR A 42 5.26 6.01 1.83
CA THR A 42 5.70 7.35 1.41
C THR A 42 4.87 8.46 2.06
N GLY A 43 3.65 8.16 2.53
CA GLY A 43 2.69 9.14 3.02
C GLY A 43 2.03 9.99 1.92
N PHE A 44 2.33 9.71 0.64
CA PHE A 44 1.82 10.48 -0.50
C PHE A 44 0.67 9.76 -1.21
N TYR A 45 -0.20 10.53 -1.88
CA TYR A 45 -1.20 9.97 -2.77
C TYR A 45 -0.58 9.31 -4.00
N ALA A 46 -1.35 8.43 -4.65
CA ALA A 46 -0.89 7.67 -5.82
C ALA A 46 -0.37 8.56 -6.95
N GLU A 47 -1.04 9.69 -7.20
CA GLU A 47 -0.63 10.69 -8.20
C GLU A 47 0.72 11.35 -7.88
N SER A 48 1.04 11.50 -6.59
CA SER A 48 2.27 12.16 -6.14
C SER A 48 3.44 11.19 -6.18
N HIS A 49 3.24 9.95 -5.71
CA HIS A 49 4.30 8.95 -5.67
C HIS A 49 4.47 8.17 -6.99
N GLY A 50 3.55 8.28 -7.94
CA GLY A 50 3.69 7.77 -9.31
C GLY A 50 3.40 6.26 -9.49
N VAL A 51 3.35 5.48 -8.42
CA VAL A 51 2.93 4.06 -8.45
C VAL A 51 1.40 3.94 -8.56
N LEU A 52 0.88 3.95 -9.79
CA LEU A 52 -0.57 3.95 -10.06
C LEU A 52 -1.19 2.55 -10.24
N ASP A 53 -0.39 1.55 -10.61
CA ASP A 53 -0.83 0.16 -10.82
C ASP A 53 0.37 -0.80 -10.64
N ILE A 54 0.12 -2.10 -10.74
CA ILE A 54 1.16 -3.15 -10.78
C ILE A 54 2.00 -3.04 -12.08
N LYS A 55 1.39 -2.49 -13.14
CA LYS A 55 2.03 -2.21 -14.42
C LYS A 55 1.57 -0.85 -14.94
N ILE A 56 2.52 0.03 -15.25
CA ILE A 56 2.24 1.34 -15.84
C ILE A 56 3.01 1.51 -17.15
N LEU A 57 2.52 2.41 -18.00
CA LEU A 57 3.25 2.85 -19.19
C LEU A 57 3.92 4.19 -18.87
N SER A 58 5.25 4.24 -18.91
CA SER A 58 6.03 5.48 -18.84
C SER A 58 6.52 5.90 -20.22
N PRO A 59 7.04 7.13 -20.37
CA PRO A 59 7.68 7.57 -21.63
C PRO A 59 8.86 6.69 -22.06
N GLU A 60 9.57 6.07 -21.12
CA GLU A 60 10.71 5.19 -21.35
C GLU A 60 10.30 3.74 -21.67
N GLY A 61 9.03 3.39 -21.47
CA GLY A 61 8.47 2.09 -21.76
C GLY A 61 7.57 1.53 -20.64
N PRO A 62 7.15 0.27 -20.75
CA PRO A 62 6.33 -0.36 -19.72
C PRO A 62 7.15 -0.63 -18.46
N LEU A 63 6.68 -0.12 -17.32
CA LEU A 63 7.18 -0.46 -16.00
C LEU A 63 6.28 -1.54 -15.40
N ASN A 64 6.83 -2.72 -15.20
CA ASN A 64 6.18 -3.83 -14.49
C ASN A 64 6.59 -3.81 -13.01
N ALA A 65 6.21 -4.85 -12.25
CA ALA A 65 6.63 -5.07 -10.88
C ALA A 65 8.16 -5.22 -10.74
N SER A 66 8.87 -4.10 -10.68
CA SER A 66 10.32 -4.01 -10.57
C SER A 66 10.70 -2.80 -9.72
N GLN A 67 11.96 -2.75 -9.28
CA GLN A 67 12.46 -1.62 -8.49
C GLN A 67 12.27 -0.27 -9.20
N ALA A 68 12.39 -0.26 -10.53
CA ALA A 68 12.25 0.96 -11.34
C ALA A 68 10.84 1.57 -11.23
N LEU A 69 9.80 0.76 -10.98
CA LEU A 69 8.45 1.27 -10.75
C LEU A 69 8.37 2.09 -9.46
N PHE A 70 8.98 1.59 -8.38
CA PHE A 70 8.91 2.20 -7.05
C PHE A 70 9.87 3.37 -6.86
N THR A 71 10.81 3.56 -7.79
CA THR A 71 11.74 4.69 -7.80
C THR A 71 11.55 5.60 -9.02
N TYR A 72 10.40 5.47 -9.71
CA TYR A 72 10.06 6.28 -10.87
C TYR A 72 10.09 7.77 -10.55
N ASN A 73 9.46 8.18 -9.44
CA ASN A 73 9.58 9.54 -8.92
C ASN A 73 10.83 9.65 -8.02
N LYS A 74 11.92 10.20 -8.57
CA LYS A 74 13.21 10.35 -7.88
C LYS A 74 13.20 11.35 -6.71
N GLN A 75 12.12 12.13 -6.53
CA GLN A 75 11.99 13.08 -5.43
C GLN A 75 11.45 12.43 -4.16
N ILE A 76 10.89 11.22 -4.26
CA ILE A 76 10.27 10.51 -3.15
C ILE A 76 11.12 9.27 -2.83
N LEU A 77 11.52 9.17 -1.57
CA LEU A 77 12.24 8.02 -1.05
C LEU A 77 11.31 7.24 -0.10
N PRO A 78 10.89 6.02 -0.46
CA PRO A 78 10.16 5.15 0.46
C PRO A 78 11.01 4.80 1.69
N ILE A 79 10.36 4.39 2.79
CA ILE A 79 11.06 4.03 4.04
C ILE A 79 11.95 2.76 3.97
N TRP A 80 12.06 2.10 2.81
CA TRP A 80 12.86 0.89 2.61
C TRP A 80 14.06 1.11 1.68
#